data_AF-A0A2H0SEH5-F1
#
_entry.id   AF-A0A2H0SEH5-F1
#
_cell.length_a   1.000
_cell.length_b   1.000
_cell.length_c   1.000
_cell.angle_alpha   90.00
_cell.angle_beta   90.00
_cell.angle_gamma   90.00
#
_symmetry.space_group_name_H-M   'P 1'
#
loop_
_entity.id
_entity.type
_entity.pdbx_description
1 polymer ?
#
loop_
_entity_poly.entity_id
_entity_poly.type
_entity_poly.pdbx_seq_one_letter_code
_entity_poly.pdbx_strand_id
1 'polypeptide(L)'
;MMEHFRDHFQLFCCPKCGGNLKHKQITCSKCQADFKITGGIPLMFWPQLKIDLVTAKVKRFYEAIPFPNYDGIESAADLIRKAKQGIFAQWLDETLPFNSLVLDAGCGTGQLSNFLSLSHRFVFGTDMSLASLKLGQQFKQLNRLGRVGFYQMNIFAPIFKPESFDVVICTGVLHHTPDPKAGFMSLSRLAKPGGLIIIGLYHRWGRVINRLRRRIFNTTQLESPAVRPFGEGVTPKSW
;
A
#
# COMPACT_ATOMS: atom_id res chain seq x y z
N MET A 1 13.96 13.16 -7.09
CA MET A 1 12.72 12.93 -6.27
C MET A 1 11.51 12.45 -7.08
N MET A 2 11.48 12.58 -8.41
CA MET A 2 10.44 11.98 -9.28
C MET A 2 10.98 11.02 -10.34
N GLU A 3 12.26 10.59 -10.25
CA GLU A 3 12.83 9.65 -11.25
C GLU A 3 11.94 8.43 -11.45
N HIS A 4 11.57 7.72 -10.39
CA HIS A 4 10.67 6.55 -10.47
C HIS A 4 9.36 6.82 -11.22
N PHE A 5 8.74 7.99 -11.04
CA PHE A 5 7.52 8.33 -11.77
C PHE A 5 7.79 8.65 -13.25
N ARG A 6 8.90 9.34 -13.55
CA ARG A 6 9.28 9.70 -14.92
C ARG A 6 9.70 8.47 -15.72
N ASP A 7 10.49 7.59 -15.12
CA ASP A 7 11.03 6.38 -15.77
C ASP A 7 9.92 5.38 -16.15
N HIS A 8 8.78 5.48 -15.47
CA HIS A 8 7.63 4.60 -15.66
C HIS A 8 6.35 5.34 -16.09
N PHE A 9 6.48 6.57 -16.59
CA PHE A 9 5.34 7.44 -16.93
C PHE A 9 4.33 6.79 -17.90
N GLN A 10 4.84 5.96 -18.81
CA GLN A 10 4.06 5.19 -19.78
C GLN A 10 3.02 4.25 -19.16
N LEU A 11 3.24 3.79 -17.92
CA LEU A 11 2.33 2.90 -17.20
C LEU A 11 1.08 3.62 -16.71
N PHE A 12 1.14 4.95 -16.55
CA PHE A 12 0.06 5.71 -15.94
C PHE A 12 -1.06 6.05 -16.94
N CYS A 13 -2.28 6.15 -16.42
CA CYS A 13 -3.46 6.60 -17.13
C CYS A 13 -4.29 7.53 -16.24
N CYS A 14 -5.22 8.27 -16.85
CA CYS A 14 -6.12 9.15 -16.12
C CYS A 14 -7.19 8.32 -15.37
N PRO A 15 -7.32 8.45 -14.04
CA PRO A 15 -8.31 7.70 -13.26
C PRO A 15 -9.77 8.09 -13.58
N LYS A 16 -10.00 9.27 -14.18
CA LYS A 16 -11.34 9.72 -14.58
C LYS A 16 -11.84 9.08 -15.87
N CYS A 17 -10.97 8.93 -16.88
CA CYS A 17 -11.40 8.58 -18.24
C CYS A 17 -10.52 7.55 -18.97
N GLY A 18 -9.47 7.04 -18.32
CA GLY A 18 -8.49 6.12 -18.89
C GLY A 18 -7.54 6.72 -19.93
N GLY A 19 -7.63 8.03 -20.21
CA GLY A 19 -6.80 8.70 -21.21
C GLY A 19 -5.34 8.87 -20.79
N ASN A 20 -4.47 9.15 -21.75
CA ASN A 20 -3.05 9.42 -21.50
C ASN A 20 -2.85 10.71 -20.68
N LEU A 21 -1.74 10.76 -19.94
CA LEU A 21 -1.30 11.91 -19.17
C LEU A 21 -0.20 12.65 -19.94
N LYS A 22 -0.05 13.95 -19.72
CA LYS A 22 1.06 14.76 -20.26
C LYS A 22 2.27 14.65 -19.32
N HIS A 23 3.49 14.56 -19.86
CA HIS A 23 4.68 14.22 -19.06
C HIS A 23 5.17 15.36 -18.14
N LYS A 24 4.91 16.63 -18.49
CA LYS A 24 5.39 17.81 -17.74
C LYS A 24 4.44 18.26 -16.62
N GLN A 25 3.16 17.93 -16.74
CA GLN A 25 2.08 18.26 -15.80
C GLN A 25 1.19 17.03 -15.74
N ILE A 26 0.82 16.52 -14.55
CA ILE A 26 -0.04 15.33 -14.44
C ILE A 26 -1.48 15.73 -14.80
N THR A 27 -1.69 15.99 -16.10
CA THR A 27 -2.91 16.49 -16.68
C THR A 27 -3.32 15.53 -17.80
N CYS A 28 -4.59 15.14 -17.82
CA CYS A 28 -5.10 14.24 -18.84
C CYS A 28 -5.24 14.93 -20.20
N SER A 29 -4.74 14.31 -21.26
CA SER A 29 -4.89 14.83 -22.62
C SER A 29 -6.33 14.75 -23.17
N LYS A 30 -7.17 13.87 -22.61
CA LYS A 30 -8.55 13.64 -23.06
C LYS A 30 -9.57 14.47 -22.29
N CYS A 31 -9.60 14.37 -20.96
CA CYS A 31 -10.61 15.02 -20.13
C CYS A 31 -10.12 16.30 -19.43
N GLN A 32 -8.86 16.70 -19.66
CA GLN A 32 -8.20 17.85 -19.04
C GLN A 32 -8.21 17.86 -17.50
N ALA A 33 -8.50 16.72 -16.84
CA ALA A 33 -8.36 16.60 -15.40
C ALA A 33 -6.89 16.80 -15.00
N ASP A 34 -6.67 17.66 -14.01
CA ASP A 34 -5.35 18.01 -13.50
C ASP A 34 -5.14 17.43 -12.10
N PHE A 35 -3.95 16.86 -11.87
CA PHE A 35 -3.60 16.18 -10.63
C PHE A 35 -2.37 16.83 -9.98
N LYS A 36 -2.54 17.25 -8.73
CA LYS A 36 -1.49 17.92 -7.95
C LYS A 36 -0.43 16.93 -7.47
N ILE A 37 0.73 17.45 -7.12
CA ILE A 37 1.82 16.69 -6.48
C ILE A 37 2.08 17.33 -5.11
N THR A 38 2.21 16.53 -4.06
CA THR A 38 2.52 17.00 -2.71
C THR A 38 3.61 16.14 -2.10
N GLY A 39 4.74 16.74 -1.70
CA GLY A 39 5.88 15.98 -1.13
C GLY A 39 6.47 14.92 -2.07
N GLY A 40 6.31 15.08 -3.39
CA GLY A 40 6.69 14.08 -4.39
C GLY A 40 5.68 12.94 -4.57
N ILE A 41 4.48 13.04 -3.99
CA ILE A 41 3.37 12.09 -4.15
C ILE A 41 2.34 12.68 -5.11
N PRO A 42 2.10 12.07 -6.28
CA PRO A 42 0.97 12.41 -7.15
C PRO A 42 -0.38 12.13 -6.49
N LEU A 43 -1.25 13.13 -6.46
CA LEU A 43 -2.58 13.06 -5.86
C LEU A 43 -3.61 12.72 -6.94
N MET A 44 -3.70 11.44 -7.29
CA MET A 44 -4.52 10.94 -8.40
C MET A 44 -5.76 10.17 -7.91
N PHE A 45 -6.26 10.51 -6.73
CA PHE A 45 -7.50 9.95 -6.23
C PHE A 45 -8.70 10.48 -7.01
N TRP A 46 -9.48 9.59 -7.63
CA TRP A 46 -10.74 9.94 -8.27
C TRP A 46 -11.92 9.22 -7.58
N PRO A 47 -12.96 9.94 -7.11
CA PRO A 47 -14.10 9.34 -6.43
C PRO A 47 -15.00 8.54 -7.40
N GLN A 48 -15.71 7.55 -6.87
CA GLN A 48 -16.67 6.72 -7.60
C GLN A 48 -18.03 6.88 -6.93
N LEU A 49 -18.91 7.70 -7.53
CA LEU A 49 -20.20 8.16 -6.98
C LEU A 49 -21.07 7.07 -6.32
N LYS A 50 -20.97 5.81 -6.77
CA LYS A 50 -21.75 4.67 -6.22
C LYS A 50 -21.17 4.05 -4.94
N ILE A 51 -19.91 4.35 -4.59
CA ILE A 51 -19.05 3.63 -3.63
C ILE A 51 -18.52 4.58 -2.51
N ASP A 52 -18.84 5.87 -2.60
CA ASP A 52 -18.09 6.93 -1.92
C ASP A 52 -18.28 7.01 -0.38
N LEU A 53 -19.43 6.63 0.20
CA LEU A 53 -19.65 6.84 1.64
C LEU A 53 -18.78 5.95 2.55
N VAL A 54 -18.64 4.66 2.20
CA VAL A 54 -17.79 3.71 2.96
C VAL A 54 -16.32 4.07 2.76
N THR A 55 -15.92 4.33 1.52
CA THR A 55 -14.56 4.73 1.16
C THR A 55 -14.14 6.02 1.86
N ALA A 56 -15.03 7.01 1.93
CA ALA A 56 -14.78 8.27 2.64
C ALA A 56 -14.57 8.06 4.15
N LYS A 57 -15.34 7.15 4.77
CA LYS A 57 -15.17 6.82 6.20
C LYS A 57 -13.84 6.12 6.47
N VAL A 58 -13.48 5.12 5.65
CA VAL A 58 -12.20 4.41 5.76
C VAL A 58 -11.02 5.36 5.52
N LYS A 59 -11.11 6.22 4.50
CA LYS A 59 -10.11 7.25 4.23
C LYS A 59 -9.90 8.17 5.44
N ARG A 60 -10.99 8.71 6.01
CA ARG A 60 -10.91 9.58 7.20
C ARG A 60 -10.22 8.89 8.37
N PHE A 61 -10.47 7.59 8.58
CA PHE A 61 -9.83 6.82 9.63
C PHE A 61 -8.30 6.74 9.46
N TYR A 62 -7.82 6.32 8.27
CA TYR A 62 -6.39 6.18 8.02
C TYR A 62 -5.65 7.51 7.75
N GLU A 63 -6.37 8.59 7.48
CA GLU A 63 -5.80 9.94 7.51
C GLU A 63 -5.54 10.41 8.93
N ALA A 64 -6.39 10.02 9.89
CA ALA A 64 -6.20 10.33 11.31
C ALA A 64 -5.22 9.39 12.01
N ILE A 65 -5.17 8.12 11.61
CA ILE A 65 -4.37 7.07 12.25
C ILE A 65 -3.63 6.27 11.16
N PRO A 66 -2.46 6.74 10.71
CA PRO A 66 -1.65 6.01 9.72
C PRO A 66 -1.18 4.66 10.25
N PHE A 67 -1.21 3.65 9.39
CA PHE A 67 -0.77 2.29 9.74
C PHE A 67 -0.14 1.59 8.54
N PRO A 68 0.92 0.76 8.72
CA PRO A 68 1.68 0.50 9.96
C PRO A 68 2.58 1.68 10.40
N ASN A 69 2.86 1.82 11.70
CA ASN A 69 3.75 2.88 12.22
C ASN A 69 5.24 2.54 12.01
N TYR A 70 6.05 3.59 11.85
CA TYR A 70 7.51 3.49 11.68
C TYR A 70 8.29 3.52 13.01
N ASP A 71 7.60 3.36 14.14
CA ASP A 71 8.23 3.41 15.47
C ASP A 71 9.37 2.37 15.57
N GLY A 72 10.58 2.85 15.86
CA GLY A 72 11.79 2.02 15.92
C GLY A 72 12.35 1.56 14.56
N ILE A 73 11.91 2.16 13.44
CA ILE A 73 12.40 1.86 12.09
C ILE A 73 12.87 3.16 11.43
N GLU A 74 14.15 3.44 11.59
CA GLU A 74 14.75 4.66 11.02
C GLU A 74 15.61 4.33 9.79
N SER A 75 16.24 3.15 9.79
CA SER A 75 17.13 2.71 8.72
C SER A 75 16.55 1.58 7.85
N ALA A 76 17.10 1.43 6.65
CA ALA A 76 16.83 0.28 5.79
C ALA A 76 17.16 -1.06 6.48
N ALA A 77 18.21 -1.11 7.30
CA ALA A 77 18.57 -2.31 8.06
C ALA A 77 17.51 -2.68 9.10
N ASP A 78 16.93 -1.70 9.79
CA ASP A 78 15.82 -1.92 10.72
C ASP A 78 14.59 -2.46 10.01
N LEU A 79 14.28 -1.88 8.84
CA LEU A 79 13.16 -2.33 8.03
C LEU A 79 13.34 -3.78 7.58
N ILE A 80 14.54 -4.15 7.10
CA ILE A 80 14.87 -5.54 6.73
C ILE A 80 14.70 -6.47 7.94
N ARG A 81 15.28 -6.10 9.08
CA ARG A 81 15.22 -6.90 10.31
C ARG A 81 13.77 -7.14 10.75
N LYS A 82 12.93 -6.10 10.73
CA LYS A 82 11.51 -6.22 11.06
C LYS A 82 10.75 -7.05 10.03
N ALA A 83 10.96 -6.78 8.73
CA ALA A 83 10.26 -7.47 7.65
C ALA A 83 10.54 -8.98 7.67
N LYS A 84 11.78 -9.38 7.91
CA LYS A 84 12.19 -10.80 8.00
C LYS A 84 11.60 -11.55 9.21
N GLN A 85 11.00 -10.86 10.19
CA GLN A 85 10.24 -11.54 11.25
C GLN A 85 8.87 -12.03 10.76
N GLY A 86 8.35 -11.46 9.67
CA GLY A 86 7.09 -11.85 9.07
C GLY A 86 7.29 -12.85 7.94
N ILE A 87 6.75 -14.06 8.11
CA ILE A 87 6.81 -15.15 7.10
C ILE A 87 6.34 -14.65 5.73
N PHE A 88 5.31 -13.81 5.68
CA PHE A 88 4.78 -13.28 4.43
C PHE A 88 5.76 -12.36 3.69
N ALA A 89 6.36 -11.38 4.37
CA ALA A 89 7.28 -10.45 3.74
C ALA A 89 8.57 -11.17 3.30
N GLN A 90 9.07 -12.10 4.13
CA GLN A 90 10.20 -12.95 3.76
C GLN A 90 9.90 -13.80 2.53
N TRP A 91 8.76 -14.49 2.50
CA TRP A 91 8.36 -15.32 1.36
C TRP A 91 8.25 -14.50 0.06
N LEU A 92 7.70 -13.28 0.11
CA LEU A 92 7.68 -12.39 -1.05
C LEU A 92 9.09 -12.02 -1.50
N ASP A 93 9.98 -11.69 -0.57
CA ASP A 93 11.34 -11.30 -0.91
C ASP A 93 12.15 -12.45 -1.54
N GLU A 94 11.88 -13.69 -1.13
CA GLU A 94 12.52 -14.88 -1.68
C GLU A 94 11.91 -15.33 -3.02
N THR A 95 10.62 -15.07 -3.24
CA THR A 95 9.87 -15.61 -4.38
C THR A 95 9.76 -14.62 -5.54
N LEU A 96 9.65 -13.32 -5.28
CA LEU A 96 9.39 -12.34 -6.33
C LEU A 96 10.64 -12.09 -7.19
N PRO A 97 10.52 -12.05 -8.53
CA PRO A 97 11.67 -11.82 -9.40
C PRO A 97 12.37 -10.49 -9.16
N PHE A 98 13.67 -10.42 -9.41
CA PHE A 98 14.41 -9.16 -9.47
C PHE A 98 13.94 -8.31 -10.66
N ASN A 99 14.08 -6.98 -10.56
CA ASN A 99 13.66 -6.02 -11.60
C ASN A 99 12.18 -6.09 -12.02
N SER A 100 11.34 -6.84 -11.30
CA SER A 100 9.89 -6.90 -11.57
C SER A 100 9.21 -5.56 -11.24
N LEU A 101 8.16 -5.24 -12.00
CA LEU A 101 7.21 -4.17 -11.69
C LEU A 101 6.16 -4.70 -10.70
N VAL A 102 6.19 -4.18 -9.47
CA VAL A 102 5.30 -4.61 -8.37
C VAL A 102 4.35 -3.48 -8.01
N LEU A 103 3.04 -3.75 -8.04
CA LEU A 103 2.02 -2.87 -7.47
C LEU A 103 1.68 -3.32 -6.05
N ASP A 104 1.80 -2.42 -5.08
CA ASP A 104 1.31 -2.60 -3.70
C ASP A 104 0.06 -1.71 -3.53
N ALA A 105 -1.12 -2.31 -3.67
CA ALA A 105 -2.41 -1.64 -3.67
C ALA A 105 -3.03 -1.57 -2.27
N GLY A 106 -3.13 -0.35 -1.75
CA GLY A 106 -3.44 -0.05 -0.35
C GLY A 106 -2.25 -0.32 0.57
N CYS A 107 -1.10 0.25 0.20
CA CYS A 107 0.18 0.03 0.88
C CYS A 107 0.26 0.64 2.28
N GLY A 108 -0.74 1.44 2.70
CA GLY A 108 -0.70 2.19 3.94
C GLY A 108 0.52 3.09 3.99
N THR A 109 1.36 2.91 5.01
CA THR A 109 2.62 3.66 5.15
C THR A 109 3.76 3.15 4.29
N GLY A 110 3.55 2.11 3.47
CA GLY A 110 4.53 1.68 2.49
C GLY A 110 5.72 0.90 3.06
N GLN A 111 5.62 0.32 4.25
CA GLN A 111 6.69 -0.52 4.82
C GLN A 111 7.03 -1.70 3.90
N LEU A 112 6.02 -2.43 3.44
CA LEU A 112 6.22 -3.52 2.48
C LEU A 112 6.79 -2.98 1.16
N SER A 113 6.24 -1.87 0.65
CA SER A 113 6.70 -1.28 -0.60
C SER A 113 8.19 -0.88 -0.55
N ASN A 114 8.59 -0.19 0.52
CA ASN A 114 9.98 0.20 0.76
C ASN A 114 10.88 -1.02 0.93
N PHE A 115 10.44 -2.04 1.67
CA PHE A 115 11.20 -3.27 1.88
C PHE A 115 11.45 -4.02 0.57
N LEU A 116 10.41 -4.27 -0.23
CA LEU A 116 10.54 -4.99 -1.50
C LEU A 116 11.44 -4.26 -2.51
N SER A 117 11.53 -2.93 -2.42
CA SER A 117 12.39 -2.13 -3.29
C SER A 117 13.88 -2.29 -2.98
N LEU A 118 14.24 -2.70 -1.75
CA LEU A 118 15.63 -2.94 -1.34
C LEU A 118 16.25 -4.11 -2.10
N SER A 119 15.42 -5.07 -2.53
CA SER A 119 15.83 -6.22 -3.33
C SER A 119 15.66 -5.97 -4.83
N HIS A 120 16.01 -4.76 -5.29
CA HIS A 120 16.07 -4.37 -6.71
C HIS A 120 14.76 -4.49 -7.52
N ARG A 121 13.59 -4.43 -6.89
CA ARG A 121 12.28 -4.41 -7.57
C ARG A 121 11.80 -2.97 -7.76
N PHE A 122 11.04 -2.70 -8.81
CA PHE A 122 10.39 -1.41 -9.01
C PHE A 122 9.00 -1.45 -8.41
N VAL A 123 8.80 -0.74 -7.30
CA VAL A 123 7.62 -0.86 -6.47
C VAL A 123 6.76 0.40 -6.54
N PHE A 124 5.48 0.19 -6.82
CA PHE A 124 4.46 1.23 -6.92
C PHE A 124 3.52 1.06 -5.74
N GLY A 125 3.78 1.81 -4.66
CA GLY A 125 2.90 1.87 -3.50
C GLY A 125 1.75 2.82 -3.75
N THR A 126 0.51 2.34 -3.58
CA THR A 126 -0.68 3.18 -3.73
C THR A 126 -1.59 3.09 -2.52
N ASP A 127 -2.16 4.21 -2.11
CA ASP A 127 -3.14 4.24 -1.01
C ASP A 127 -4.10 5.43 -1.19
N MET A 128 -5.24 5.41 -0.49
CA MET A 128 -6.14 6.56 -0.45
C MET A 128 -5.73 7.61 0.60
N SER A 129 -5.02 7.20 1.65
CA SER A 129 -4.56 8.05 2.74
C SER A 129 -3.27 8.77 2.38
N LEU A 130 -3.35 10.08 2.18
CA LEU A 130 -2.16 10.89 1.93
C LEU A 130 -1.25 10.95 3.17
N ALA A 131 -1.82 10.98 4.38
CA ALA A 131 -1.05 10.93 5.62
C ALA A 131 -0.17 9.66 5.70
N SER A 132 -0.72 8.50 5.32
CA SER A 132 0.05 7.25 5.32
C SER A 132 1.16 7.26 4.27
N LEU A 133 0.84 7.67 3.03
CA LEU A 133 1.82 7.76 1.94
C LEU A 133 2.98 8.72 2.27
N LYS A 134 2.70 9.82 3.00
CA LYS A 134 3.74 10.75 3.46
C LYS A 134 4.80 10.09 4.34
N LEU A 135 4.40 9.16 5.22
CA LEU A 135 5.34 8.43 6.07
C LEU A 135 6.25 7.51 5.24
N GLY A 136 5.68 6.77 4.29
CA GLY A 136 6.46 5.92 3.39
C GLY A 136 7.42 6.72 2.51
N GLN A 137 6.95 7.85 1.99
CA GLN A 137 7.75 8.78 1.19
C GLN A 137 8.88 9.42 2.01
N GLN A 138 8.64 9.78 3.28
CA GLN A 138 9.67 10.29 4.18
C GLN A 138 10.75 9.23 4.42
N PHE A 139 10.35 7.99 4.74
CA PHE A 139 11.29 6.90 4.92
C PHE A 139 12.14 6.64 3.66
N LYS A 140 11.48 6.61 2.49
CA LYS A 140 12.15 6.52 1.19
C LYS A 140 13.21 7.59 1.01
N GLN A 141 12.90 8.84 1.32
CA GLN A 141 13.82 9.96 1.16
C GLN A 141 15.02 9.87 2.12
N LEU A 142 14.76 9.58 3.39
CA LEU A 142 15.81 9.41 4.41
C LEU A 142 16.78 8.28 4.02
N ASN A 143 16.26 7.18 3.50
CA ASN A 143 17.05 6.00 3.12
C ASN A 143 17.46 5.97 1.63
N ARG A 144 17.20 7.06 0.88
CA ARG A 144 17.57 7.22 -0.54
C ARG A 144 17.11 6.07 -1.45
N LEU A 145 15.90 5.57 -1.23
CA LEU A 145 15.36 4.45 -2.00
C LEU A 145 14.87 4.93 -3.38
N GLY A 146 15.57 4.55 -4.45
CA GLY A 146 15.28 4.99 -5.81
C GLY A 146 14.19 4.19 -6.55
N ARG A 147 13.96 2.94 -6.15
CA ARG A 147 13.09 1.98 -6.87
C ARG A 147 11.69 1.83 -6.28
N VAL A 148 11.22 2.81 -5.53
CA VAL A 148 9.87 2.83 -4.97
C VAL A 148 9.21 4.19 -5.21
N GLY A 149 7.95 4.20 -5.59
CA GLY A 149 7.12 5.39 -5.76
C GLY A 149 5.81 5.29 -5.02
N PHE A 150 5.32 6.40 -4.48
CA PHE A 150 4.06 6.47 -3.75
C PHE A 150 3.05 7.35 -4.48
N TYR A 151 1.82 6.86 -4.64
CA TYR A 151 0.77 7.51 -5.42
C TYR A 151 -0.58 7.44 -4.71
N GLN A 152 -1.30 8.56 -4.63
CA GLN A 152 -2.65 8.51 -4.09
C GLN A 152 -3.61 7.95 -5.13
N MET A 153 -4.31 6.87 -4.81
CA MET A 153 -5.16 6.15 -5.76
C MET A 153 -6.44 5.66 -5.08
N ASN A 154 -7.54 5.64 -5.84
CA ASN A 154 -8.72 4.87 -5.50
C ASN A 154 -8.64 3.52 -6.22
N ILE A 155 -8.73 2.40 -5.50
CA ILE A 155 -8.64 1.06 -6.12
C ILE A 155 -9.74 0.79 -7.15
N PHE A 156 -10.87 1.50 -7.06
CA PHE A 156 -11.99 1.42 -8.02
C PHE A 156 -11.82 2.34 -9.23
N ALA A 157 -10.79 3.19 -9.24
CA ALA A 157 -10.41 4.05 -10.35
C ALA A 157 -8.87 4.04 -10.49
N PRO A 158 -8.28 2.92 -10.95
CA PRO A 158 -6.84 2.78 -11.04
C PRO A 158 -6.17 3.86 -11.90
N ILE A 159 -4.94 4.20 -11.54
CA ILE A 159 -4.12 5.21 -12.25
C ILE A 159 -3.12 4.56 -13.22
N PHE A 160 -3.24 3.25 -13.44
CA PHE A 160 -2.34 2.47 -14.28
C PHE A 160 -3.11 1.84 -15.44
N LYS A 161 -2.43 1.64 -16.56
CA LYS A 161 -2.96 0.91 -17.70
C LYS A 161 -3.12 -0.57 -17.35
N PRO A 162 -4.07 -1.29 -18.00
CA PRO A 162 -4.14 -2.74 -17.88
C PRO A 162 -2.80 -3.41 -18.19
N GLU A 163 -2.57 -4.59 -17.62
CA GLU A 163 -1.41 -5.43 -17.95
C GLU A 163 -0.05 -4.73 -17.74
N SER A 164 0.06 -3.90 -16.70
CA SER A 164 1.27 -3.12 -16.42
C SER A 164 2.25 -3.84 -15.49
N PHE A 165 1.78 -4.70 -14.59
CA PHE A 165 2.57 -5.22 -13.49
C PHE A 165 2.83 -6.72 -13.59
N ASP A 166 4.05 -7.12 -13.23
CA ASP A 166 4.40 -8.54 -13.08
C ASP A 166 3.78 -9.13 -11.81
N VAL A 167 3.61 -8.28 -10.79
CA VAL A 167 3.06 -8.66 -9.49
C VAL A 167 2.09 -7.57 -8.99
N VAL A 168 0.89 -7.97 -8.58
CA VAL A 168 -0.09 -7.10 -7.91
C VAL A 168 -0.36 -7.65 -6.51
N ILE A 169 -0.04 -6.87 -5.49
CA ILE A 169 -0.23 -7.19 -4.08
C ILE A 169 -1.34 -6.32 -3.51
N CYS A 170 -2.27 -6.91 -2.77
CA CYS A 170 -3.29 -6.16 -2.02
C CYS A 170 -3.60 -6.87 -0.70
N THR A 171 -3.04 -6.36 0.40
CA THR A 171 -3.16 -6.99 1.73
C THR A 171 -3.83 -6.05 2.71
N GLY A 172 -4.85 -6.51 3.44
CA GLY A 172 -5.46 -5.69 4.48
C GLY A 172 -6.50 -4.67 3.98
N VAL A 173 -6.89 -4.71 2.71
CA VAL A 173 -7.64 -3.60 2.08
C VAL A 173 -9.01 -4.02 1.57
N LEU A 174 -9.09 -5.04 0.70
CA LEU A 174 -10.32 -5.37 -0.02
C LEU A 174 -11.54 -5.62 0.89
N HIS A 175 -11.35 -6.20 2.07
CA HIS A 175 -12.42 -6.46 3.04
C HIS A 175 -12.93 -5.22 3.80
N HIS A 176 -12.28 -4.07 3.64
CA HIS A 176 -12.78 -2.77 4.11
C HIS A 176 -13.50 -1.97 3.02
N THR A 177 -13.52 -2.50 1.79
CA THR A 177 -14.14 -1.82 0.66
C THR A 177 -15.62 -2.19 0.55
N PRO A 178 -16.48 -1.32 0.02
CA PRO A 178 -17.91 -1.61 -0.11
C PRO A 178 -18.22 -2.71 -1.13
N ASP A 179 -17.31 -2.98 -2.06
CA ASP A 179 -17.42 -4.06 -3.04
C ASP A 179 -16.04 -4.74 -3.25
N PRO A 180 -15.71 -5.75 -2.44
CA PRO A 180 -14.45 -6.48 -2.56
C PRO A 180 -14.26 -7.15 -3.92
N LYS A 181 -15.35 -7.58 -4.57
CA LYS A 181 -15.31 -8.24 -5.89
C LYS A 181 -14.94 -7.22 -6.97
N ALA A 182 -15.59 -6.06 -7.00
CA ALA A 182 -15.23 -5.00 -7.92
C ALA A 182 -13.80 -4.49 -7.68
N GLY A 183 -13.38 -4.39 -6.41
CA GLY A 183 -12.00 -4.04 -6.06
C GLY A 183 -10.99 -5.06 -6.60
N PHE A 184 -11.24 -6.36 -6.40
CA PHE A 184 -10.41 -7.42 -6.94
C PHE A 184 -10.35 -7.39 -8.48
N MET A 185 -11.50 -7.26 -9.15
CA MET A 185 -11.56 -7.19 -10.62
C MET A 185 -10.85 -5.96 -11.19
N SER A 186 -10.86 -4.85 -10.45
CA SER A 186 -10.15 -3.64 -10.83
C SER A 186 -8.63 -3.85 -10.77
N LEU A 187 -8.14 -4.45 -9.69
CA LEU A 187 -6.71 -4.72 -9.49
C LEU A 187 -6.20 -5.85 -10.39
N SER A 188 -6.99 -6.90 -10.63
CA SER A 188 -6.56 -8.05 -11.43
C SER A 188 -6.24 -7.68 -12.87
N ARG A 189 -6.96 -6.70 -13.45
CA ARG A 189 -6.71 -6.18 -14.80
C ARG A 189 -5.36 -5.49 -14.95
N LEU A 190 -4.73 -5.08 -13.84
CA LEU A 190 -3.43 -4.41 -13.88
C LEU A 190 -2.26 -5.41 -13.94
N ALA A 191 -2.50 -6.68 -13.61
CA ALA A 191 -1.53 -7.75 -13.78
C ALA A 191 -1.38 -8.09 -15.26
N LYS A 192 -0.14 -8.31 -15.70
CA LYS A 192 0.16 -8.87 -17.03
C LYS A 192 -0.41 -10.28 -17.16
N PRO A 193 -0.65 -10.77 -18.38
CA PRO A 193 -0.85 -12.20 -18.61
C PRO A 193 0.30 -13.02 -18.01
N GLY A 194 -0.02 -13.99 -17.15
CA GLY A 194 0.97 -14.78 -16.41
C GLY A 194 1.57 -14.08 -15.17
N GLY A 195 1.15 -12.84 -14.87
CA GLY A 195 1.54 -12.13 -13.66
C GLY A 195 0.90 -12.68 -12.39
N LEU A 196 1.51 -12.38 -11.25
CA LEU A 196 1.05 -12.84 -9.93
C LEU A 196 0.08 -11.83 -9.31
N ILE A 197 -1.00 -12.34 -8.72
CA ILE A 197 -1.92 -11.54 -7.89
C ILE A 197 -1.94 -12.14 -6.48
N ILE A 198 -1.53 -11.37 -5.50
CA ILE A 198 -1.42 -11.78 -4.09
C ILE A 198 -2.41 -10.97 -3.26
N ILE A 199 -3.40 -11.65 -2.68
CA ILE A 199 -4.46 -11.02 -1.88
C ILE A 199 -4.39 -11.49 -0.44
N GLY A 200 -4.26 -10.55 0.50
CA GLY A 200 -4.32 -10.81 1.95
C GLY A 200 -5.64 -10.33 2.53
N LEU A 201 -6.53 -11.25 2.91
CA LEU A 201 -7.81 -10.94 3.57
C LEU A 201 -7.76 -11.32 5.05
N TYR A 202 -8.21 -10.42 5.93
CA TYR A 202 -8.37 -10.75 7.34
C TYR A 202 -9.78 -11.29 7.58
N HIS A 203 -9.87 -12.55 8.01
CA HIS A 203 -11.13 -13.11 8.47
C HIS A 203 -11.49 -12.52 9.85
N ARG A 204 -12.76 -12.10 10.03
CA ARG A 204 -13.28 -11.47 11.25
C ARG A 204 -12.99 -12.30 12.53
N TRP A 205 -12.86 -13.62 12.39
CA TRP A 205 -12.59 -14.58 13.47
C TRP A 205 -11.11 -14.68 13.89
N GLY A 206 -10.16 -14.40 13.00
CA GLY A 206 -8.74 -14.35 13.38
C GLY A 206 -8.45 -13.24 14.40
N ARG A 207 -9.25 -12.16 14.35
CA ARG A 207 -9.19 -11.06 15.32
C ARG A 207 -9.81 -11.43 16.67
N VAL A 208 -10.79 -12.33 16.71
CA VAL A 208 -11.37 -12.86 17.96
C VAL A 208 -10.35 -13.75 18.67
N ILE A 209 -9.65 -14.62 17.93
CA ILE A 209 -8.57 -15.45 18.46
C ILE A 209 -7.41 -14.58 18.98
N ASN A 210 -7.01 -13.53 18.26
CA ASN A 210 -5.98 -12.60 18.75
C ASN A 210 -6.43 -11.77 19.97
N ARG A 211 -7.72 -11.41 20.07
CA ARG A 211 -8.30 -10.76 21.26
C ARG A 211 -8.37 -11.70 22.47
N LEU A 212 -8.76 -12.96 22.25
CA LEU A 212 -8.77 -14.01 23.27
C LEU A 212 -7.36 -14.31 23.76
N ARG A 213 -6.40 -14.49 22.84
CA ARG A 213 -4.98 -14.64 23.17
C ARG A 213 -4.47 -13.46 23.99
N ARG A 214 -4.69 -12.21 23.56
CA ARG A 214 -4.33 -11.01 24.34
C ARG A 214 -4.97 -10.98 25.74
N ARG A 215 -6.24 -11.37 25.87
CA ARG A 215 -6.92 -11.45 27.17
C ARG A 215 -6.31 -12.52 28.06
N ILE A 216 -6.02 -13.69 27.52
CA ILE A 216 -5.39 -14.79 28.26
C ILE A 216 -4.00 -14.33 28.73
N PHE A 217 -3.16 -13.79 27.84
CA PHE A 217 -1.81 -13.31 28.19
C PHE A 217 -1.80 -12.20 29.25
N ASN A 218 -2.72 -11.22 29.18
CA ASN A 218 -2.81 -10.17 30.20
C ASN A 218 -3.31 -10.68 31.56
N THR A 219 -3.94 -11.86 31.62
CA THR A 219 -4.50 -12.41 32.86
C THR A 219 -3.59 -13.46 33.48
N THR A 220 -2.68 -14.10 32.72
CA THR A 220 -1.84 -15.20 33.21
C THR A 220 -0.38 -14.84 33.53
N GLN A 221 0.12 -13.63 33.20
CA GLN A 221 1.53 -13.22 33.40
C GLN A 221 2.57 -14.28 32.94
N LEU A 222 2.22 -15.15 31.99
CA LEU A 222 3.13 -16.16 31.46
C LEU A 222 4.09 -15.49 30.47
N GLU A 223 5.35 -15.35 30.86
CA GLU A 223 6.43 -14.98 29.94
C GLU A 223 6.65 -16.12 28.92
N SER A 224 6.35 -15.83 27.66
CA SER A 224 6.71 -16.70 26.54
C SER A 224 7.87 -16.07 25.77
N PRO A 225 8.97 -16.80 25.47
CA PRO A 225 10.10 -16.26 24.72
C PRO A 225 9.74 -15.84 23.28
N ALA A 226 8.58 -16.26 22.77
CA ALA A 226 8.19 -16.12 21.37
C ALA A 226 7.25 -14.95 21.07
N VAL A 227 6.85 -14.15 22.08
CA VAL A 227 5.97 -12.99 21.87
C VAL A 227 6.46 -11.85 22.75
N ARG A 228 7.37 -11.01 22.25
CA ARG A 228 7.60 -9.71 22.88
C ARG A 228 6.35 -8.85 22.65
N PRO A 229 5.71 -8.32 23.71
CA PRO A 229 4.60 -7.40 23.56
C PRO A 229 5.08 -6.18 22.77
N PHE A 230 4.38 -5.86 21.68
CA PHE A 230 4.47 -4.53 21.11
C PHE A 230 4.11 -3.53 22.21
N GLY A 231 4.99 -2.55 22.39
CA GLY A 231 4.96 -1.57 23.48
C GLY A 231 3.58 -1.03 23.79
N GLU A 232 3.38 -0.86 25.09
CA GLU A 232 2.21 -0.25 25.69
C GLU A 232 1.94 1.14 25.12
N GLY A 233 0.66 1.48 25.02
CA GLY A 233 0.24 2.86 24.73
C GLY A 233 -0.09 3.13 23.26
N VAL A 234 -1.13 2.48 22.75
CA VAL A 234 -2.32 3.10 22.12
C VAL A 234 -3.21 1.94 21.69
N THR A 235 -4.28 1.68 22.44
CA THR A 235 -5.39 0.87 21.96
C THR A 235 -6.37 1.78 21.22
N PRO A 236 -6.56 1.67 19.89
CA PRO A 236 -7.79 2.15 19.29
C PRO A 236 -8.92 1.24 19.79
N LYS A 237 -9.70 1.75 20.75
CA LYS A 237 -10.98 1.17 21.16
C LYS A 237 -11.86 1.03 19.92
N SER A 238 -12.35 -0.19 19.65
CA SER A 238 -13.32 -0.56 18.59
C SER A 238 -12.82 -0.18 17.18
N TRP A 239 -12.72 -1.06 16.20
CA TRP A 239 -13.73 -1.91 15.58
C TRP A 239 -12.98 -3.06 14.89
#